data_AF-A0A1Q6UM52-F1
#
_entry.id   AF-A0A1Q6UM52-F1
#
_cell.length_a   1.000
_cell.length_b   1.000
_cell.length_c   1.000
_cell.angle_alpha   90.00
_cell.angle_beta   90.00
_cell.angle_gamma   90.00
#
_symmetry.space_group_name_H-M   'P 1'
#
loop_
_entity.id
_entity.type
_entity.pdbx_description
1 polymer ?
#
loop_
_entity_poly.entity_id
_entity_poly.type
_entity_poly.pdbx_seq_one_letter_code
_entity_poly.pdbx_strand_id
1 'polypeptide(L)'
;MESEKIEAALSKFRKPYNCSQTVYAAFRPEDSAGLEELAKCGGGKAPGGVCGSLHAALKLCPDSAENDVRAKFAEAAGSQLCREIKAVHRTPCEKCVEAAVRLVCAFSRGA
;
A
#
# COMPACT_ATOMS: atom_id res chain seq x y z
N MET A 1 -7.41 -7.32 -14.42
CA MET A 1 -6.09 -6.96 -13.86
C MET A 1 -6.19 -6.27 -12.50
N GLU A 2 -6.83 -5.10 -12.36
CA GLU A 2 -6.94 -4.41 -11.05
C GLU A 2 -7.61 -5.30 -9.98
N SER A 3 -8.80 -5.82 -10.26
CA SER A 3 -9.55 -6.65 -9.31
C SER A 3 -8.77 -7.91 -8.88
N GLU A 4 -8.02 -8.51 -9.81
CA GLU A 4 -7.18 -9.67 -9.52
C GLU A 4 -6.01 -9.31 -8.58
N LYS A 5 -5.41 -8.12 -8.76
CA LYS A 5 -4.36 -7.62 -7.85
C LYS A 5 -4.92 -7.31 -6.47
N ILE A 6 -6.13 -6.76 -6.39
CA ILE A 6 -6.81 -6.49 -5.12
C ILE A 6 -7.08 -7.81 -4.39
N GLU A 7 -7.62 -8.81 -5.08
CA GLU A 7 -7.90 -10.13 -4.50
C GLU A 7 -6.61 -10.82 -4.04
N ALA A 8 -5.57 -10.81 -4.89
CA ALA A 8 -4.26 -11.37 -4.55
C ALA A 8 -3.63 -10.69 -3.33
N ALA A 9 -3.79 -9.37 -3.19
CA ALA A 9 -3.36 -8.64 -2.01
C ALA A 9 -4.17 -9.06 -0.77
N LEU A 10 -5.50 -8.93 -0.82
CA LEU A 10 -6.36 -9.14 0.34
C LEU A 10 -6.32 -10.60 0.85
N SER A 11 -6.15 -11.58 -0.04
CA SER A 11 -6.01 -13.00 0.35
C SER A 11 -4.82 -13.29 1.26
N LYS A 12 -3.77 -12.44 1.23
CA LYS A 12 -2.55 -12.58 2.04
C LYS A 12 -2.48 -11.57 3.19
N PHE A 13 -3.50 -10.72 3.35
CA PHE A 13 -3.50 -9.66 4.34
C PHE A 13 -3.70 -10.20 5.76
N ARG A 14 -2.88 -9.74 6.70
CA ARG A 14 -2.75 -10.20 8.10
C ARG A 14 -2.26 -11.65 8.27
N LYS A 15 -2.22 -12.45 7.20
CA LYS A 15 -1.64 -13.79 7.18
C LYS A 15 -1.21 -14.16 5.75
N PRO A 16 0.09 -14.22 5.41
CA PRO A 16 1.26 -13.97 6.27
C PRO A 16 1.70 -12.50 6.36
N TYR A 17 1.09 -11.57 5.61
CA TYR A 17 1.68 -10.26 5.35
C TYR A 17 1.01 -9.10 6.07
N ASN A 18 1.82 -8.09 6.42
CA ASN A 18 1.31 -6.80 6.89
C ASN A 18 0.77 -5.94 5.73
N CYS A 19 0.19 -4.78 6.03
CA CYS A 19 -0.44 -3.90 5.02
C CYS A 19 0.50 -3.38 3.92
N SER A 20 1.80 -3.29 4.19
CA SER A 20 2.81 -2.86 3.22
C SER A 20 3.24 -4.04 2.34
N GLN A 21 3.63 -5.15 2.96
CA GLN A 21 3.99 -6.39 2.28
C GLN A 21 2.87 -6.91 1.38
N THR A 22 1.62 -6.82 1.83
CA THR A 22 0.45 -7.25 1.08
C THR A 22 0.33 -6.53 -0.27
N VAL A 23 0.48 -5.20 -0.29
CA VAL A 23 0.43 -4.42 -1.53
C VAL A 23 1.62 -4.79 -2.40
N TYR A 24 2.82 -4.87 -1.84
CA TYR A 24 4.03 -5.20 -2.58
C TYR A 24 3.98 -6.59 -3.23
N ALA A 25 3.57 -7.60 -2.46
CA ALA A 25 3.45 -9.00 -2.89
C ALA A 25 2.46 -9.18 -4.05
N ALA A 26 1.47 -8.30 -4.21
CA ALA A 26 0.55 -8.38 -5.34
C ALA A 26 1.23 -8.06 -6.68
N PHE A 27 2.29 -7.24 -6.67
CA PHE A 27 3.00 -6.81 -7.88
C PHE A 27 4.37 -7.46 -8.04
N ARG A 28 5.08 -7.74 -6.94
CA ARG A 28 6.41 -8.35 -6.92
C ARG A 28 6.44 -9.57 -5.97
N PRO A 29 5.63 -10.61 -6.23
CA PRO A 29 5.52 -11.77 -5.32
C PRO A 29 6.83 -12.56 -5.15
N GLU A 30 7.73 -12.49 -6.13
CA GLU A 30 8.99 -13.24 -6.17
C GLU A 30 10.15 -12.48 -5.48
N ASP A 31 9.98 -11.18 -5.22
CA ASP A 31 11.01 -10.33 -4.62
C ASP A 31 11.02 -10.47 -3.09
N SER A 32 11.66 -11.54 -2.62
CA SER A 32 11.74 -11.87 -1.19
C SER A 32 12.48 -10.81 -0.38
N ALA A 33 13.49 -10.16 -0.97
CA ALA A 33 14.24 -9.09 -0.31
C ALA A 33 13.36 -7.85 -0.05
N GLY A 34 12.61 -7.40 -1.07
CA GLY A 34 11.66 -6.31 -0.89
C GLY A 34 10.54 -6.63 0.11
N LEU A 35 10.06 -7.87 0.14
CA LEU A 35 9.06 -8.31 1.12
C LEU A 35 9.60 -8.34 2.56
N GLU A 36 10.86 -8.74 2.76
CA GLU A 36 11.52 -8.71 4.06
C GLU A 36 11.74 -7.27 4.53
N GLU A 37 12.18 -6.37 3.64
CA GLU A 37 12.32 -4.95 3.94
C GLU A 37 11.00 -4.31 4.40
N LEU A 38 9.87 -4.74 3.85
CA LEU A 38 8.56 -4.19 4.18
C LEU A 38 7.92 -4.86 5.40
N ALA A 39 8.50 -5.95 5.92
CA ALA A 39 8.03 -6.63 7.14
C ALA A 39 8.01 -5.69 8.35
N LYS A 40 8.98 -4.75 8.42
CA LYS A 40 9.08 -3.73 9.49
C LYS A 40 8.15 -2.53 9.30
N CYS A 41 7.49 -2.37 8.15
CA CYS A 41 6.67 -1.20 7.80
C CYS A 41 5.18 -1.33 8.20
N GLY A 42 4.80 -2.41 8.89
CA GLY A 42 3.43 -2.63 9.37
C GLY A 42 3.03 -1.72 10.54
N GLY A 43 1.74 -1.41 10.65
CA GLY A 43 1.18 -0.73 11.84
C GLY A 43 1.63 0.72 12.04
N GLY A 44 1.98 1.42 10.96
CA GLY A 44 2.44 2.82 11.02
C GLY A 44 3.92 2.98 11.32
N LYS A 45 4.71 1.91 11.16
CA LYS A 45 6.17 1.91 11.32
C LYS A 45 6.93 2.26 10.04
N ALA A 46 6.23 2.54 8.95
CA ALA A 46 6.88 3.07 7.75
C ALA A 46 7.52 4.44 8.06
N PRO A 47 8.56 4.85 7.32
CA PRO A 47 9.22 6.13 7.53
C PRO A 47 8.24 7.30 7.59
N GLY A 48 8.41 8.19 8.57
CA GLY A 48 7.52 9.34 8.80
C GLY A 48 6.13 8.98 9.35
N GLY A 49 5.89 7.73 9.77
CA GLY A 49 4.58 7.30 10.29
C GLY A 49 3.51 7.08 9.20
N VAL A 50 3.94 7.04 7.95
CA VAL A 50 3.08 6.87 6.77
C VAL A 50 2.39 5.50 6.80
N CYS A 51 1.22 5.40 6.16
CA CYS A 51 0.54 4.13 5.95
C CYS A 51 1.43 3.15 5.17
N GLY A 52 1.58 1.92 5.68
CA GLY A 52 2.39 0.89 5.02
C GLY A 52 1.93 0.58 3.59
N SER A 53 0.62 0.61 3.33
CA SER A 53 0.06 0.42 1.99
C SER A 53 0.48 1.54 1.03
N LEU A 54 0.45 2.80 1.47
CA LEU A 54 0.94 3.94 0.69
C LEU A 54 2.44 3.84 0.45
N HIS A 55 3.22 3.50 1.49
CA HIS A 55 4.66 3.35 1.35
C HIS A 55 5.05 2.28 0.30
N ALA A 56 4.33 1.15 0.28
CA ALA A 56 4.52 0.13 -0.75
C ALA A 56 4.10 0.62 -2.15
N ALA A 57 2.99 1.35 -2.26
CA ALA A 57 2.57 1.93 -3.54
C ALA A 57 3.62 2.90 -4.11
N LEU A 58 4.22 3.74 -3.26
CA LEU A 58 5.28 4.67 -3.66
C LEU A 58 6.55 3.95 -4.14
N LYS A 59 6.88 2.77 -3.59
CA LYS A 59 7.98 1.95 -4.09
C LYS A 59 7.69 1.30 -5.45
N LEU A 60 6.42 1.08 -5.79
CA LEU A 60 6.01 0.39 -7.01
C LEU A 60 5.70 1.34 -8.17
N CYS A 61 5.29 2.57 -7.85
CA CYS A 61 5.04 3.62 -8.82
C CYS A 61 6.34 4.35 -9.20
N PRO A 62 6.41 4.97 -10.39
CA PRO A 62 7.53 5.84 -10.74
C PRO A 62 7.56 7.09 -9.84
N ASP A 63 8.76 7.62 -9.55
CA ASP A 63 8.93 8.83 -8.74
C ASP A 63 8.13 10.04 -9.27
N SER A 64 7.94 10.13 -10.59
CA SER A 64 7.15 11.19 -11.21
C SER A 64 5.67 11.18 -10.80
N ALA A 65 5.16 10.05 -10.31
CA ALA A 65 3.79 9.89 -9.82
C ALA A 65 3.67 9.99 -8.30
N GLU A 66 4.76 10.20 -7.55
CA GLU A 66 4.73 10.17 -6.08
C GLU A 66 3.69 11.12 -5.49
N ASN A 67 3.66 12.38 -5.96
CA ASN A 67 2.74 13.40 -5.45
C ASN A 67 1.27 13.03 -5.73
N ASP A 68 0.98 12.54 -6.93
CA ASP A 68 -0.36 12.10 -7.32
C ASP A 68 -0.83 10.88 -6.51
N VAL A 69 0.06 9.90 -6.32
CA VAL A 69 -0.23 8.70 -5.50
C VAL A 69 -0.53 9.11 -4.06
N ARG A 70 0.30 9.99 -3.50
CA ARG A 70 0.12 10.56 -2.15
C ARG A 70 -1.21 11.30 -1.99
N ALA A 71 -1.55 12.16 -2.95
CA ALA A 71 -2.77 12.96 -2.92
C ALA A 71 -4.01 12.07 -3.05
N LYS A 72 -4.05 11.19 -4.06
CA LYS A 72 -5.19 10.29 -4.28
C LYS A 72 -5.35 9.24 -3.18
N PHE A 73 -4.25 8.78 -2.57
CA PHE A 73 -4.34 7.92 -1.40
C PHE A 73 -4.97 8.65 -0.21
N ALA A 74 -4.57 9.90 0.05
CA ALA A 74 -5.15 10.70 1.12
C ALA A 74 -6.64 10.99 0.85
N GLU A 75 -7.03 11.23 -0.39
CA GLU A 75 -8.44 11.39 -0.76
C GLU A 75 -9.27 10.12 -0.45
N ALA A 76 -8.73 8.94 -0.77
CA ALA A 76 -9.43 7.67 -0.53
C ALA A 76 -9.40 7.20 0.93
N ALA A 77 -8.29 7.41 1.66
CA ALA A 77 -8.08 6.91 3.00
C ALA A 77 -8.33 7.95 4.10
N GLY A 78 -8.45 9.22 3.72
CA GLY A 78 -8.59 10.39 4.59
C GLY A 78 -7.26 11.06 4.98
N SER A 79 -6.16 10.31 5.02
CA SER A 79 -4.83 10.83 5.36
C SER A 79 -3.72 9.92 4.80
N GLN A 80 -2.47 10.37 4.90
CA GLN A 80 -1.28 9.58 4.59
C GLN A 80 -0.71 8.88 5.83
N LEU A 81 -1.02 9.40 7.03
CA LEU A 81 -0.43 8.93 8.29
C LEU A 81 -1.28 7.82 8.90
N CYS A 82 -0.66 6.67 9.17
CA CYS A 82 -1.40 5.48 9.63
C CYS A 82 -2.21 5.75 10.91
N ARG A 83 -1.66 6.54 11.83
CA ARG A 83 -2.31 6.88 13.10
C ARG A 83 -3.53 7.78 12.87
N GLU A 84 -3.44 8.75 11.98
CA GLU A 84 -4.53 9.67 11.66
C GLU A 84 -5.66 8.96 10.91
N ILE A 85 -5.32 8.13 9.93
CA ILE A 85 -6.27 7.26 9.22
C ILE A 85 -7.08 6.43 10.22
N LYS A 86 -6.43 5.81 11.20
CA LYS A 86 -7.10 4.97 12.20
C LYS A 86 -7.90 5.76 13.24
N ALA A 87 -7.34 6.87 13.73
CA ALA A 87 -7.93 7.63 14.85
C ALA A 87 -9.05 8.58 14.41
N VAL A 88 -8.87 9.25 13.28
CA VAL A 88 -9.76 10.30 12.78
C VAL A 88 -10.71 9.75 11.73
N HIS A 89 -10.17 9.19 10.65
CA HIS A 89 -10.97 8.75 9.50
C HIS A 89 -11.59 7.36 9.70
N ARG A 90 -11.06 6.58 10.66
CA ARG A 90 -11.47 5.21 10.98
C ARG A 90 -11.47 4.28 9.77
N THR A 91 -10.67 4.59 8.75
CA THR A 91 -10.57 3.77 7.54
C THR A 91 -9.88 2.45 7.88
N PRO A 92 -10.50 1.29 7.55
CA PRO A 92 -9.90 0.00 7.83
C PRO A 92 -8.64 -0.22 6.96
N CYS A 93 -7.68 -0.98 7.47
CA CYS A 93 -6.44 -1.27 6.75
C CYS A 93 -6.70 -1.97 5.40
N GLU A 94 -7.74 -2.81 5.32
CA GLU A 94 -8.19 -3.45 4.09
C GLU A 94 -8.52 -2.43 2.99
N LYS A 95 -9.16 -1.31 3.34
CA LYS A 95 -9.47 -0.23 2.40
C LYS A 95 -8.24 0.57 2.00
N CYS A 96 -7.27 0.71 2.90
CA CYS A 96 -5.96 1.29 2.57
C CYS A 96 -5.20 0.40 1.58
N VAL A 97 -5.23 -0.92 1.76
CA VAL A 97 -4.64 -1.89 0.83
C VAL A 97 -5.31 -1.80 -0.54
N GLU A 98 -6.65 -1.84 -0.57
CA GLU A 98 -7.45 -1.71 -1.79
C GLU A 98 -7.09 -0.42 -2.56
N ALA A 99 -7.10 0.73 -1.88
CA ALA A 99 -6.76 2.02 -2.47
C ALA A 99 -5.32 2.05 -3.03
N ALA A 100 -4.35 1.54 -2.27
CA ALA A 100 -2.96 1.47 -2.71
C ALA A 100 -2.79 0.61 -3.96
N VAL A 101 -3.44 -0.57 -4.02
CA VAL A 101 -3.38 -1.44 -5.19
C VAL A 101 -3.97 -0.75 -6.43
N ARG A 102 -5.11 -0.07 -6.29
CA ARG A 102 -5.69 0.71 -7.41
C ARG A 102 -4.74 1.78 -7.92
N LEU A 103 -4.08 2.50 -7.02
CA LEU A 103 -3.11 3.52 -7.40
C LEU A 103 -1.91 2.93 -8.13
N VAL A 104 -1.37 1.81 -7.66
CA VAL A 104 -0.31 1.11 -8.39
C VAL A 104 -0.81 0.72 -9.77
N CYS A 105 -1.98 0.12 -9.93
CA CYS A 105 -2.54 -0.19 -11.25
C CYS A 105 -2.72 1.04 -12.15
N ALA A 106 -3.10 2.19 -11.58
CA ALA A 106 -3.32 3.42 -12.32
C ALA A 106 -2.01 4.10 -12.79
N PHE A 107 -0.95 4.04 -11.98
CA PHE A 107 0.32 4.76 -12.23
C PHE A 107 1.47 3.86 -12.72
N SER A 108 1.39 2.54 -12.54
CA SER A 108 2.40 1.56 -12.95
C SER A 108 2.31 1.15 -14.43
N ARG A 109 1.80 2.00 -15.34
CA ARG A 109 1.67 1.61 -16.77
C ARG A 109 3.03 1.14 -17.33
N GLY A 110 3.22 -0.18 -17.43
CA GLY A 110 4.42 -0.84 -17.92
C GLY A 110 5.17 -1.70 -16.88
N ALA A 111 4.50 -2.67 -16.26
CA ALA A 111 5.18 -3.85 -15.72
C ALA A 111 4.92 -5.04 -16.65
#